data_AF-A0A833SM52-F1
#
_entry.id   AF-A0A833SM52-F1
#
_cell.length_a   1.000
_cell.length_b   1.000
_cell.length_c   1.000
_cell.angle_alpha   90.00
_cell.angle_beta   90.00
_cell.angle_gamma   90.00
#
_symmetry.space_group_name_H-M   'P 1'
#
loop_
_entity.id
_entity.type
_entity.pdbx_description
1 polymer ?
#
loop_
_entity_poly.entity_id
_entity_poly.type
_entity_poly.pdbx_seq_one_letter_code
_entity_poly.pdbx_strand_id
1 'polypeptide(L)'
;MGDHATPTEGQTTGKLKYELVEGRTTATHVYATYPLKFLHPRRTIHQSFDTYITYILGYGGGLVGGDSIVVECELGPGTSVVMGTQATTKVFKSDDEGQFVSQTFSLKVVANATLAFLPDPVTCFESAKYRQSQVFHLERNANLVFVDWLTSGRKRNYLTTGSVRDNRTETLEHWDFSEYDSTSEVFVGGERLVTDRVRLADEEDVSLRQRMYNMHVLGLMVIVGSKLKVIMDQLLELSTRKKLHNARDITPQGRLATANTFPGVIASASSLGENSVMVRFCGQDVEAAMAYVKAMLEPLREIIGFTPYQENR
;
A
#
# COMPACT_ATOMS: atom_id res chain seq x y z
N MET A 1 -33.51 0.09 9.38
CA MET A 1 -33.77 -1.19 8.68
C MET A 1 -32.47 -1.51 7.98
N GLY A 2 -31.65 -2.37 8.59
CA GLY A 2 -30.26 -2.57 8.20
C GLY A 2 -30.19 -3.46 6.96
N ASP A 3 -29.61 -2.91 5.90
CA ASP A 3 -29.36 -3.63 4.66
C ASP A 3 -28.12 -4.52 4.88
N HIS A 4 -28.35 -5.72 5.41
CA HIS A 4 -27.32 -6.75 5.45
C HIS A 4 -27.23 -7.34 4.05
N ALA A 5 -26.23 -6.89 3.29
CA ALA A 5 -25.87 -7.49 2.02
C ALA A 5 -25.65 -9.00 2.22
N THR A 6 -26.49 -9.81 1.58
CA THR A 6 -26.30 -11.25 1.45
C THR A 6 -24.95 -11.52 0.79
N PRO A 7 -24.12 -12.44 1.31
CA PRO A 7 -22.86 -12.80 0.68
C PRO A 7 -23.13 -13.28 -0.75
N THR A 8 -22.55 -12.60 -1.73
CA THR A 8 -22.60 -13.03 -3.12
C THR A 8 -21.81 -14.34 -3.24
N GLU A 9 -22.36 -15.32 -3.95
CA GLU A 9 -21.71 -16.60 -4.22
C GLU A 9 -20.29 -16.35 -4.79
N GLY A 10 -19.24 -16.88 -4.13
CA GLY A 10 -17.83 -16.65 -4.52
C GLY A 10 -17.07 -15.58 -3.74
N GLN A 11 -17.70 -14.84 -2.82
CA GLN A 11 -17.01 -13.86 -1.99
C GLN A 11 -16.22 -14.51 -0.83
N THR A 12 -14.94 -14.19 -0.74
CA THR A 12 -14.05 -14.56 0.36
C THR A 12 -14.04 -13.45 1.42
N THR A 13 -14.26 -13.79 2.69
CA THR A 13 -14.38 -12.82 3.78
C THR A 13 -13.37 -13.08 4.89
N GLY A 14 -12.76 -12.01 5.40
CA GLY A 14 -11.92 -12.01 6.60
C GLY A 14 -12.41 -11.00 7.63
N LYS A 15 -12.38 -11.36 8.91
CA LYS A 15 -12.71 -10.47 10.02
C LYS A 15 -11.65 -10.56 11.11
N LEU A 16 -11.15 -9.41 11.54
CA LEU A 16 -10.12 -9.28 12.55
C LEU A 16 -10.55 -8.28 13.64
N LYS A 17 -10.41 -8.64 14.91
CA LYS A 17 -10.57 -7.73 16.04
C LYS A 17 -9.37 -7.83 16.97
N TYR A 18 -8.82 -6.68 17.34
CA TYR A 18 -7.72 -6.57 18.29
C TYR A 18 -8.15 -5.79 19.51
N GLU A 19 -7.80 -6.29 20.70
CA GLU A 19 -8.10 -5.66 21.98
C GLU A 19 -6.88 -5.75 22.90
N LEU A 20 -6.80 -4.87 23.89
CA LEU A 20 -5.82 -4.97 24.95
C LEU A 20 -6.29 -6.01 25.97
N VAL A 21 -5.53 -7.10 26.11
CA VAL A 21 -5.73 -8.17 27.10
C VAL A 21 -4.51 -8.18 27.99
N GLU A 22 -4.70 -7.94 29.29
CA GLU A 22 -3.60 -7.85 30.27
C GLU A 22 -2.49 -6.87 29.87
N GLY A 23 -2.90 -5.73 29.27
CA GLY A 23 -1.97 -4.69 28.80
C GLY A 23 -1.24 -5.05 27.50
N ARG A 24 -1.64 -6.11 26.80
CA ARG A 24 -1.06 -6.53 25.53
C ARG A 24 -2.06 -6.58 24.39
N THR A 25 -1.66 -6.11 23.22
CA THR A 25 -2.44 -6.16 21.99
C THR A 25 -2.61 -7.61 21.59
N THR A 26 -3.85 -8.06 21.53
CA THR A 26 -4.19 -9.46 21.24
C THR A 26 -5.28 -9.51 20.18
N ALA A 27 -5.13 -10.39 19.19
CA ALA A 27 -6.22 -10.71 18.26
C ALA A 27 -7.29 -11.54 18.99
N THR A 28 -8.37 -10.89 19.42
CA THR A 28 -9.49 -11.53 20.13
C THR A 28 -10.53 -12.14 19.19
N HIS A 29 -10.52 -11.73 17.92
CA HIS A 29 -11.30 -12.35 16.86
C HIS A 29 -10.47 -12.47 15.58
N VAL A 30 -10.41 -13.69 15.03
CA VAL A 30 -9.79 -13.97 13.74
C VAL A 30 -10.70 -14.95 13.01
N TYR A 31 -11.28 -14.50 11.91
CA TYR A 31 -12.14 -15.31 11.05
C TYR A 31 -11.73 -15.11 9.60
N ALA A 32 -11.65 -16.19 8.82
CA ALA A 32 -11.42 -16.13 7.39
C ALA A 32 -12.12 -17.30 6.69
N THR A 33 -12.71 -17.05 5.53
CA THR A 33 -13.15 -18.11 4.62
C THR A 33 -12.00 -18.50 3.69
N TYR A 34 -11.92 -19.77 3.33
CA TYR A 34 -10.98 -20.22 2.30
C TYR A 34 -11.22 -19.45 0.99
N PRO A 35 -10.18 -19.05 0.23
CA PRO A 35 -8.75 -19.29 0.44
C PRO A 35 -8.00 -18.27 1.32
N LEU A 36 -8.66 -17.29 1.92
CA LEU A 36 -7.98 -16.27 2.74
C LEU A 36 -7.43 -16.86 4.04
N LYS A 37 -6.22 -16.44 4.42
CA LYS A 37 -5.62 -16.73 5.74
C LYS A 37 -4.91 -15.52 6.31
N PHE A 38 -4.80 -15.53 7.63
CA PHE A 38 -4.01 -14.57 8.39
C PHE A 38 -2.87 -15.30 9.12
N LEU A 39 -1.65 -14.77 8.99
CA LEU A 39 -0.47 -15.25 9.72
C LEU A 39 -0.02 -14.22 10.75
N HIS A 40 0.38 -14.70 11.92
CA HIS A 40 0.70 -13.84 13.07
C HIS A 40 2.11 -14.12 13.62
N PRO A 41 3.17 -13.66 12.93
CA PRO A 41 4.54 -13.87 13.38
C PRO A 41 4.86 -13.04 14.62
N ARG A 42 5.62 -13.62 15.56
CA ARG A 42 5.95 -12.99 16.86
C ARG A 42 7.37 -12.43 16.96
N ARG A 43 8.29 -12.83 16.08
CA ARG A 43 9.74 -12.54 16.22
C ARG A 43 10.20 -11.25 15.54
N THR A 44 9.31 -10.56 14.83
CA THR A 44 9.65 -9.40 14.00
C THR A 44 9.49 -8.07 14.75
N ILE A 45 8.96 -8.09 15.98
CA ILE A 45 8.81 -6.91 16.84
C ILE A 45 9.91 -6.86 17.89
N HIS A 46 10.49 -5.67 18.10
CA HIS A 46 11.44 -5.43 19.17
C HIS A 46 10.79 -5.68 20.55
N GLN A 47 11.48 -6.40 21.44
CA GLN A 47 10.91 -6.95 22.68
C GLN A 47 10.30 -5.91 23.64
N SER A 48 10.72 -4.64 23.53
CA SER A 48 10.19 -3.54 24.33
C SER A 48 8.83 -3.00 23.86
N PHE A 49 8.28 -3.51 22.76
CA PHE A 49 7.04 -3.02 22.16
C PHE A 49 5.95 -4.09 22.17
N ASP A 50 4.74 -3.65 22.42
CA ASP A 50 3.53 -4.46 22.35
C ASP A 50 2.78 -4.17 21.04
N THR A 51 3.33 -4.70 19.94
CA THR A 51 2.74 -4.58 18.61
C THR A 51 2.39 -5.96 18.08
N TYR A 52 1.19 -6.10 17.53
CA TYR A 52 0.72 -7.33 16.91
C TYR A 52 0.95 -7.29 15.40
N ILE A 53 1.45 -8.36 14.80
CA ILE A 53 1.63 -8.44 13.34
C ILE A 53 0.61 -9.39 12.75
N THR A 54 -0.01 -8.97 11.65
CA THR A 54 -0.88 -9.81 10.83
C THR A 54 -0.52 -9.68 9.36
N TYR A 55 -0.10 -10.78 8.75
CA TYR A 55 0.04 -10.87 7.31
C TYR A 55 -1.22 -11.49 6.70
N ILE A 56 -1.71 -10.86 5.63
CA ILE A 56 -2.82 -11.31 4.79
C ILE A 56 -2.26 -12.19 3.68
N LEU A 57 -2.85 -13.37 3.49
CA LEU A 57 -2.43 -14.34 2.49
C LEU A 57 -3.66 -14.86 1.73
N GLY A 58 -3.54 -14.94 0.41
CA GLY A 58 -4.38 -15.81 -0.41
C GLY A 58 -3.68 -17.16 -0.63
N TYR A 59 -4.45 -18.23 -0.84
CA TYR A 59 -3.88 -19.45 -1.42
C TYR A 59 -3.71 -19.28 -2.93
N GLY A 60 -2.58 -19.75 -3.45
CA GLY A 60 -2.30 -19.76 -4.89
C GLY A 60 -1.12 -18.87 -5.28
N GLY A 61 -0.90 -18.73 -6.60
CA GLY A 61 0.17 -17.91 -7.16
C GLY A 61 -0.19 -16.42 -7.32
N GLY A 62 -1.41 -16.02 -6.97
CA GLY A 62 -2.03 -14.72 -7.16
C GLY A 62 -3.55 -14.83 -7.30
N LEU A 63 -4.21 -13.71 -7.54
CA LEU A 63 -5.66 -13.58 -7.71
C LEU A 63 -6.05 -13.73 -9.19
N VAL A 64 -7.19 -14.37 -9.46
CA VAL A 64 -7.71 -14.66 -10.81
C VAL A 64 -9.11 -14.10 -11.00
N GLY A 65 -9.54 -13.95 -12.26
CA GLY A 65 -10.88 -13.44 -12.60
C GLY A 65 -12.01 -14.06 -11.75
N GLY A 66 -12.84 -13.20 -11.17
CA GLY A 66 -13.94 -13.60 -10.28
C GLY A 66 -13.59 -13.58 -8.79
N ASP A 67 -12.31 -13.52 -8.40
CA ASP A 67 -11.92 -13.44 -7.00
C ASP A 67 -12.42 -12.14 -6.35
N SER A 68 -13.19 -12.28 -5.27
CA SER A 68 -13.66 -11.16 -4.46
C SER A 68 -13.28 -11.36 -3.00
N ILE A 69 -12.39 -10.52 -2.48
CA ILE A 69 -11.93 -10.57 -1.08
C ILE A 69 -12.43 -9.35 -0.31
N VAL A 70 -13.08 -9.57 0.83
CA VAL A 70 -13.51 -8.52 1.77
C VAL A 70 -12.88 -8.76 3.12
N VAL A 71 -12.14 -7.77 3.64
CA VAL A 71 -11.51 -7.83 4.96
C VAL A 71 -12.03 -6.69 5.83
N GLU A 72 -12.63 -7.05 6.95
CA GLU A 72 -13.02 -6.14 8.02
C GLU A 72 -12.02 -6.23 9.17
N CYS A 73 -11.55 -5.09 9.68
CA CYS A 73 -10.61 -5.04 10.79
C CYS A 73 -10.99 -3.95 11.79
N GLU A 74 -11.01 -4.31 13.07
CA GLU A 74 -11.23 -3.36 14.17
C GLU A 74 -10.08 -3.42 15.18
N LEU A 75 -9.47 -2.26 15.42
CA LEU A 75 -8.45 -2.07 16.44
C LEU A 75 -9.08 -1.34 17.62
N GLY A 76 -9.21 -2.03 18.75
CA GLY A 76 -9.71 -1.46 20.01
C GLY A 76 -8.75 -0.42 20.61
N PRO A 77 -9.20 0.31 21.65
CA PRO A 77 -8.45 1.41 22.23
C PRO A 77 -7.01 1.03 22.62
N GLY A 78 -6.04 1.87 22.26
CA GLY A 78 -4.64 1.72 22.65
C GLY A 78 -3.87 0.56 22.02
N THR A 79 -4.49 -0.24 21.14
CA THR A 79 -3.82 -1.36 20.46
C THR A 79 -2.80 -0.89 19.42
N SER A 80 -1.77 -1.68 19.15
CA SER A 80 -0.79 -1.42 18.08
C SER A 80 -0.72 -2.62 17.14
N VAL A 81 -1.04 -2.42 15.86
CA VAL A 81 -1.09 -3.50 14.86
C VAL A 81 -0.36 -3.10 13.58
N VAL A 82 0.48 -4.01 13.09
CA VAL A 82 1.02 -3.98 11.74
C VAL A 82 0.23 -4.98 10.90
N MET A 83 -0.35 -4.52 9.81
CA MET A 83 -1.03 -5.36 8.84
C MET A 83 -0.36 -5.22 7.49
N GLY A 84 0.03 -6.33 6.87
CA GLY A 84 0.63 -6.32 5.54
C GLY A 84 0.26 -7.57 4.78
N THR A 85 0.90 -7.78 3.63
CA THR A 85 0.83 -9.05 2.88
C THR A 85 2.10 -9.85 3.10
N GLN A 86 2.03 -11.17 2.91
CA GLN A 86 3.22 -12.01 2.98
C GLN A 86 4.12 -11.82 1.74
N ALA A 87 3.51 -11.49 0.60
CA ALA A 87 4.21 -11.22 -0.65
C ALA A 87 3.35 -10.30 -1.52
N THR A 88 3.97 -9.81 -2.60
CA THR A 88 3.32 -9.10 -3.70
C THR A 88 2.04 -9.80 -4.16
N THR A 89 0.92 -9.07 -4.17
CA THR A 89 -0.34 -9.53 -4.75
C THR A 89 -0.23 -9.53 -6.27
N LYS A 90 -0.17 -10.72 -6.88
CA LYS A 90 -0.20 -10.86 -8.34
C LYS A 90 -1.63 -10.99 -8.81
N VAL A 91 -1.99 -10.30 -9.88
CA VAL A 91 -3.33 -10.36 -10.48
C VAL A 91 -3.20 -10.86 -11.91
N PHE A 92 -3.85 -11.98 -12.21
CA PHE A 92 -3.86 -12.59 -13.53
C PHE A 92 -5.04 -12.10 -14.37
N LYS A 93 -4.95 -12.30 -15.68
CA LYS A 93 -6.07 -12.09 -16.59
C LYS A 93 -7.26 -12.98 -16.24
N SER A 94 -8.44 -12.53 -16.65
CA SER A 94 -9.65 -13.33 -16.65
C SER A 94 -9.91 -13.87 -18.06
N ASP A 95 -10.44 -15.09 -18.16
CA ASP A 95 -10.92 -15.66 -19.42
C ASP A 95 -12.29 -15.06 -19.83
N ASP A 96 -13.05 -14.56 -18.84
CA ASP A 96 -14.30 -13.85 -19.05
C ASP A 96 -14.05 -12.33 -19.05
N GLU A 97 -14.39 -11.66 -20.15
CA GLU A 97 -14.19 -10.23 -20.35
C GLU A 97 -14.90 -9.36 -19.31
N GLY A 98 -15.98 -9.84 -18.68
CA GLY A 98 -16.74 -9.09 -17.69
C GLY A 98 -16.19 -9.14 -16.26
N GLN A 99 -15.26 -10.07 -15.98
CA GLN A 99 -14.85 -10.34 -14.60
C GLN A 99 -13.67 -9.47 -14.15
N PHE A 100 -13.73 -9.10 -12.88
CA PHE A 100 -12.69 -8.35 -12.18
C PHE A 100 -12.21 -9.18 -10.99
N VAL A 101 -10.95 -8.99 -10.63
CA VAL A 101 -10.52 -9.24 -9.26
C VAL A 101 -10.90 -8.04 -8.41
N SER A 102 -11.52 -8.28 -7.26
CA SER A 102 -11.86 -7.21 -6.31
C SER A 102 -11.32 -7.47 -4.91
N GLN A 103 -10.70 -6.45 -4.30
CA GLN A 103 -10.34 -6.46 -2.89
C GLN A 103 -10.96 -5.26 -2.15
N THR A 104 -11.61 -5.51 -1.03
CA THR A 104 -12.19 -4.48 -0.18
C THR A 104 -11.65 -4.60 1.23
N PHE A 105 -11.17 -3.49 1.79
CA PHE A 105 -10.70 -3.39 3.17
C PHE A 105 -11.51 -2.32 3.91
N SER A 106 -12.12 -2.69 5.03
CA SER A 106 -12.78 -1.75 5.95
C SER A 106 -12.10 -1.83 7.31
N LEU A 107 -11.39 -0.77 7.69
CA LEU A 107 -10.56 -0.73 8.88
C LEU A 107 -11.04 0.34 9.84
N LYS A 108 -11.31 -0.03 11.10
CA LYS A 108 -11.68 0.87 12.18
C LYS A 108 -10.55 0.95 13.20
N VAL A 109 -10.08 2.16 13.48
CA VAL A 109 -8.98 2.42 14.41
C VAL A 109 -9.49 3.33 15.53
N VAL A 110 -9.68 2.75 16.71
CA VAL A 110 -10.28 3.43 17.87
C VAL A 110 -9.23 4.29 18.60
N ALA A 111 -9.64 5.15 19.53
CA ALA A 111 -8.79 6.07 20.29
C ALA A 111 -7.45 5.46 20.73
N ASN A 112 -6.38 6.22 20.47
CA ASN A 112 -5.00 5.89 20.82
C ASN A 112 -4.43 4.62 20.18
N ALA A 113 -5.20 3.90 19.37
CA ALA A 113 -4.69 2.76 18.62
C ALA A 113 -3.79 3.22 17.46
N THR A 114 -2.90 2.34 17.03
CA THR A 114 -1.98 2.56 15.91
C THR A 114 -2.11 1.42 14.92
N LEU A 115 -2.45 1.75 13.67
CA LEU A 115 -2.44 0.81 12.55
C LEU A 115 -1.32 1.19 11.59
N ALA A 116 -0.42 0.26 11.30
CA ALA A 116 0.48 0.33 10.15
C ALA A 116 0.00 -0.66 9.08
N PHE A 117 -0.75 -0.18 8.09
CA PHE A 117 -1.22 -0.95 6.94
C PHE A 117 -0.21 -0.82 5.79
N LEU A 118 0.64 -1.84 5.65
CA LEU A 118 1.85 -1.89 4.84
C LEU A 118 1.86 -3.12 3.90
N PRO A 119 0.89 -3.24 2.97
CA PRO A 119 0.90 -4.31 1.97
C PRO A 119 2.12 -4.17 1.04
N ASP A 120 2.56 -5.29 0.49
CA ASP A 120 3.47 -5.30 -0.67
C ASP A 120 2.73 -4.76 -1.91
N PRO A 121 3.45 -4.26 -2.93
CA PRO A 121 2.80 -3.66 -4.07
C PRO A 121 1.96 -4.69 -4.85
N VAL A 122 0.89 -4.22 -5.47
CA VAL A 122 0.09 -5.03 -6.40
C VAL A 122 0.80 -5.13 -7.75
N THR A 123 0.83 -6.32 -8.36
CA THR A 123 1.37 -6.54 -9.71
C THR A 123 0.27 -7.13 -10.61
N CYS A 124 -0.33 -6.26 -11.42
CA CYS A 124 -1.27 -6.68 -12.45
C CYS A 124 -0.51 -7.17 -13.68
N PHE A 125 -0.80 -8.38 -14.14
CA PHE A 125 -0.19 -8.96 -15.34
C PHE A 125 -0.92 -8.48 -16.60
N GLU A 126 -0.38 -8.82 -17.76
CA GLU A 126 -1.02 -8.56 -19.04
C GLU A 126 -2.51 -8.94 -19.03
N SER A 127 -3.36 -8.03 -19.52
CA SER A 127 -4.82 -8.17 -19.59
C SER A 127 -5.55 -8.36 -18.25
N ALA A 128 -4.90 -8.12 -17.10
CA ALA A 128 -5.57 -8.18 -15.81
C ALA A 128 -6.56 -7.03 -15.60
N LYS A 129 -7.62 -7.29 -14.84
CA LYS A 129 -8.63 -6.31 -14.42
C LYS A 129 -8.77 -6.35 -12.89
N TYR A 130 -8.42 -5.26 -12.22
CA TYR A 130 -8.32 -5.19 -10.77
C TYR A 130 -9.06 -4.00 -10.20
N ARG A 131 -9.83 -4.22 -9.12
CA ARG A 131 -10.51 -3.19 -8.35
C ARG A 131 -10.19 -3.30 -6.87
N GLN A 132 -9.85 -2.18 -6.25
CA GLN A 132 -9.56 -2.10 -4.83
C GLN A 132 -10.35 -0.97 -4.16
N SER A 133 -10.92 -1.26 -3.00
CA SER A 133 -11.51 -0.26 -2.11
C SER A 133 -10.91 -0.40 -0.72
N GLN A 134 -10.40 0.69 -0.16
CA GLN A 134 -9.81 0.73 1.16
C GLN A 134 -10.42 1.91 1.94
N VAL A 135 -11.09 1.61 3.04
CA VAL A 135 -11.76 2.61 3.86
C VAL A 135 -11.24 2.52 5.29
N PHE A 136 -10.66 3.61 5.76
CA PHE A 136 -10.10 3.75 7.11
C PHE A 136 -10.95 4.73 7.92
N HIS A 137 -11.53 4.26 9.03
CA HIS A 137 -12.25 5.08 10.00
C HIS A 137 -11.43 5.22 11.28
N LEU A 138 -10.89 6.41 11.51
CA LEU A 138 -10.10 6.75 12.68
C LEU A 138 -10.92 7.60 13.66
N GLU A 139 -10.76 7.33 14.95
CA GLU A 139 -11.08 8.35 15.96
C GLU A 139 -10.01 9.45 16.00
N ARG A 140 -10.32 10.62 16.59
CA ARG A 140 -9.45 11.82 16.52
C ARG A 140 -8.03 11.60 17.05
N ASN A 141 -7.85 10.67 18.00
CA ASN A 141 -6.55 10.35 18.61
C ASN A 141 -5.97 9.01 18.13
N ALA A 142 -6.55 8.41 17.09
CA ALA A 142 -6.02 7.21 16.45
C ALA A 142 -4.84 7.56 15.52
N ASN A 143 -4.06 6.54 15.16
CA ASN A 143 -2.84 6.70 14.36
C ASN A 143 -2.85 5.71 13.20
N LEU A 144 -2.52 6.18 11.99
CA LEU A 144 -2.47 5.38 10.77
C LEU A 144 -1.17 5.68 10.02
N VAL A 145 -0.46 4.62 9.65
CA VAL A 145 0.45 4.61 8.51
C VAL A 145 -0.17 3.71 7.45
N PHE A 146 -0.39 4.26 6.28
CA PHE A 146 -1.01 3.57 5.15
C PHE A 146 -0.11 3.70 3.92
N VAL A 147 0.20 2.59 3.27
CA VAL A 147 0.87 2.57 1.96
C VAL A 147 0.02 1.77 0.98
N ASP A 148 -0.35 2.37 -0.14
CA ASP A 148 -0.93 1.68 -1.30
C ASP A 148 -0.05 1.94 -2.52
N TRP A 149 0.27 0.89 -3.25
CA TRP A 149 1.20 0.99 -4.36
C TRP A 149 1.05 -0.19 -5.31
N LEU A 150 1.37 0.07 -6.57
CA LEU A 150 1.38 -0.92 -7.62
C LEU A 150 2.69 -0.88 -8.41
N THR A 151 2.97 -2.02 -9.01
CA THR A 151 3.97 -2.16 -10.06
C THR A 151 3.29 -2.23 -11.42
N SER A 152 4.01 -1.85 -12.45
CA SER A 152 3.53 -1.84 -13.82
C SER A 152 3.34 -3.23 -14.45
N GLY A 153 3.49 -4.33 -13.71
CA GLY A 153 3.50 -5.69 -14.24
C GLY A 153 4.83 -6.40 -14.02
N ARG A 154 5.04 -7.51 -14.72
CA ARG A 154 6.21 -8.39 -14.54
C ARG A 154 7.46 -7.91 -15.28
N LYS A 155 7.84 -6.64 -15.12
CA LYS A 155 9.12 -6.18 -15.68
C LYS A 155 10.26 -6.89 -14.94
N ARG A 156 11.10 -7.60 -15.69
CA ARG A 156 12.43 -8.03 -15.24
C ARG A 156 13.43 -6.92 -15.51
N ASN A 157 14.05 -6.38 -14.46
CA ASN A 157 15.16 -5.44 -14.55
C ASN A 157 16.40 -6.17 -15.12
N TYR A 158 16.60 -6.15 -16.44
CA TYR A 158 17.88 -6.57 -17.00
C TYR A 158 18.85 -5.39 -17.04
N LEU A 159 19.70 -5.28 -16.02
CA LEU A 159 20.97 -4.54 -16.10
C LEU A 159 22.18 -5.48 -16.22
N THR A 160 21.97 -6.79 -16.42
CA THR A 160 23.08 -7.72 -16.68
C THR A 160 22.82 -8.51 -17.95
N THR A 161 23.19 -7.88 -19.08
CA THR A 161 23.40 -8.54 -20.36
C THR A 161 24.49 -9.60 -20.21
N GLY A 162 24.11 -10.85 -19.96
CA GLY A 162 25.09 -11.95 -19.89
C GLY A 162 24.62 -13.27 -19.31
N SER A 163 23.43 -13.35 -18.72
CA SER A 163 22.93 -14.59 -18.08
C SER A 163 21.65 -15.14 -18.70
N VAL A 164 21.37 -14.82 -19.96
CA VAL A 164 20.19 -15.34 -20.67
C VAL A 164 20.53 -16.71 -21.27
N ARG A 165 19.82 -17.76 -20.84
CA ARG A 165 19.80 -19.05 -21.54
C ARG A 165 18.89 -18.90 -22.77
N ASP A 166 19.36 -19.39 -23.91
CA ASP A 166 18.76 -19.28 -25.26
C ASP A 166 17.26 -19.70 -25.38
N ASN A 167 16.70 -20.36 -24.37
CA ASN A 167 15.32 -20.90 -24.38
C ASN A 167 14.28 -20.08 -23.60
N ARG A 168 14.58 -18.85 -23.16
CA ARG A 168 13.58 -17.97 -22.51
C ARG A 168 13.23 -16.79 -23.41
N THR A 169 12.04 -16.82 -24.02
CA THR A 169 11.40 -15.62 -24.57
C THR A 169 11.12 -14.65 -23.43
N GLU A 170 11.74 -13.47 -23.48
CA GLU A 170 11.58 -12.45 -22.44
C GLU A 170 10.23 -11.75 -22.58
N THR A 171 9.36 -11.89 -21.57
CA THR A 171 8.11 -11.12 -21.48
C THR A 171 8.38 -9.80 -20.74
N LEU A 172 8.33 -8.69 -21.47
CA LEU A 172 8.45 -7.32 -20.92
C LEU A 172 7.06 -6.74 -20.63
N GLU A 173 6.40 -7.27 -19.60
CA GLU A 173 5.10 -6.72 -19.15
C GLU A 173 5.32 -5.38 -18.42
N HIS A 174 4.81 -4.29 -19.00
CA HIS A 174 4.98 -2.93 -18.47
C HIS A 174 3.81 -2.04 -18.89
N TRP A 175 2.83 -1.94 -17.99
CA TRP A 175 1.54 -1.26 -18.16
C TRP A 175 0.61 -1.94 -19.17
N ASP A 176 0.67 -3.28 -19.29
CA ASP A 176 -0.13 -4.07 -20.25
C ASP A 176 -1.38 -4.72 -19.62
N PHE A 177 -1.74 -4.37 -18.38
CA PHE A 177 -3.02 -4.78 -17.79
C PHE A 177 -4.18 -3.98 -18.40
N SER A 178 -5.40 -4.53 -18.38
CA SER A 178 -6.56 -3.89 -18.99
C SER A 178 -7.16 -2.77 -18.11
N GLU A 179 -7.30 -3.00 -16.80
CA GLU A 179 -7.82 -1.99 -15.87
C GLU A 179 -7.23 -2.20 -14.47
N TYR A 180 -6.80 -1.11 -13.85
CA TYR A 180 -6.52 -1.02 -12.41
C TYR A 180 -7.31 0.16 -11.84
N ASP A 181 -8.17 -0.08 -10.85
CA ASP A 181 -8.98 0.95 -10.19
C ASP A 181 -8.88 0.80 -8.67
N SER A 182 -8.06 1.61 -8.01
CA SER A 182 -7.94 1.65 -6.55
C SER A 182 -8.59 2.91 -6.00
N THR A 183 -9.41 2.77 -4.97
CA THR A 183 -9.97 3.89 -4.19
C THR A 183 -9.59 3.74 -2.73
N SER A 184 -8.99 4.78 -2.17
CA SER A 184 -8.59 4.88 -0.77
C SER A 184 -9.28 6.06 -0.09
N GLU A 185 -9.96 5.80 1.01
CA GLU A 185 -10.64 6.82 1.81
C GLU A 185 -10.21 6.76 3.27
N VAL A 186 -9.86 7.93 3.83
CA VAL A 186 -9.48 8.07 5.24
C VAL A 186 -10.41 9.07 5.90
N PHE A 187 -11.08 8.64 6.96
CA PHE A 187 -11.97 9.45 7.79
C PHE A 187 -11.37 9.60 9.18
N VAL A 188 -11.42 10.80 9.75
CA VAL A 188 -10.95 11.09 11.13
C VAL A 188 -12.08 11.78 11.88
N GLY A 189 -12.53 11.19 13.00
CA GLY A 189 -13.61 11.74 13.81
C GLY A 189 -14.93 11.91 13.06
N GLY A 190 -15.20 11.05 12.06
CA GLY A 190 -16.38 11.09 11.20
C GLY A 190 -16.26 12.00 9.98
N GLU A 191 -15.21 12.82 9.87
CA GLU A 191 -14.97 13.71 8.73
C GLU A 191 -13.99 13.09 7.73
N ARG A 192 -14.23 13.27 6.44
CA ARG A 192 -13.37 12.73 5.39
C ARG A 192 -12.11 13.59 5.23
N LEU A 193 -10.95 13.00 5.49
CA LEU A 193 -9.65 13.64 5.37
C LEU A 193 -9.04 13.42 3.98
N VAL A 194 -9.11 12.20 3.45
CA VAL A 194 -8.53 11.82 2.16
C VAL A 194 -9.55 11.04 1.34
N THR A 195 -9.62 11.37 0.05
CA THR A 195 -10.09 10.46 -1.00
C THR A 195 -9.02 10.47 -2.09
N ASP A 196 -8.44 9.31 -2.37
CA ASP A 196 -7.55 9.08 -3.51
C ASP A 196 -8.17 8.01 -4.39
N ARG A 197 -8.19 8.24 -5.71
CA ARG A 197 -8.62 7.25 -6.68
C ARG A 197 -7.64 7.21 -7.84
N VAL A 198 -7.08 6.04 -8.08
CA VAL A 198 -6.16 5.76 -9.20
C VAL A 198 -6.85 4.81 -10.14
N ARG A 199 -7.28 5.33 -11.30
CA ARG A 199 -7.79 4.53 -12.40
C ARG A 199 -6.83 4.56 -13.58
N LEU A 200 -6.32 3.39 -13.94
CA LEU A 200 -5.34 3.20 -15.01
C LEU A 200 -5.91 2.19 -16.01
N ALA A 201 -6.04 2.62 -17.25
CA ALA A 201 -6.38 1.82 -18.42
C ALA A 201 -5.83 2.55 -19.65
N ASP A 202 -5.82 1.90 -20.80
CA ASP A 202 -5.61 2.59 -22.06
C ASP A 202 -6.75 3.59 -22.32
N GLU A 203 -6.40 4.75 -22.89
CA GLU A 203 -7.36 5.75 -23.39
C GLU A 203 -7.40 5.67 -24.92
N GLU A 204 -8.46 6.21 -25.55
CA GLU A 204 -8.72 6.06 -27.00
C GLU A 204 -7.50 6.42 -27.88
N ASP A 205 -6.75 7.45 -27.49
CA ASP A 205 -5.66 8.02 -28.29
C ASP A 205 -4.25 7.81 -27.70
N VAL A 206 -4.14 7.29 -26.48
CA VAL A 206 -2.85 7.14 -25.79
C VAL A 206 -2.83 5.93 -24.87
N SER A 207 -1.82 5.08 -25.05
CA SER A 207 -1.67 3.91 -24.18
C SER A 207 -1.21 4.30 -22.79
N LEU A 208 -1.56 3.48 -21.81
CA LEU A 208 -1.12 3.63 -20.43
C LEU A 208 0.41 3.65 -20.35
N ARG A 209 1.08 2.79 -21.11
CA ARG A 209 2.53 2.74 -21.22
C ARG A 209 3.13 4.08 -21.67
N GLN A 210 2.52 4.74 -22.67
CA GLN A 210 2.98 6.06 -23.14
C GLN A 210 2.83 7.12 -22.05
N ARG A 211 1.68 7.15 -21.36
CA ARG A 211 1.39 8.07 -20.25
C ARG A 211 2.34 7.90 -19.06
N MET A 212 2.67 6.67 -18.73
CA MET A 212 3.51 6.34 -17.56
C MET A 212 5.01 6.38 -17.87
N TYR A 213 5.38 6.52 -19.15
CA TYR A 213 6.75 6.64 -19.64
C TYR A 213 7.68 5.56 -19.04
N ASN A 214 8.73 5.94 -18.32
CA ASN A 214 9.69 5.04 -17.73
C ASN A 214 9.41 4.68 -16.26
N MET A 215 8.22 5.03 -15.73
CA MET A 215 7.83 4.66 -14.37
C MET A 215 7.39 3.21 -14.30
N HIS A 216 7.68 2.59 -13.16
CA HIS A 216 7.31 1.23 -12.80
C HIS A 216 6.50 1.11 -11.55
N VAL A 217 6.75 1.98 -10.59
CA VAL A 217 6.01 2.02 -9.35
C VAL A 217 5.21 3.29 -9.33
N LEU A 218 3.95 3.17 -8.91
CA LEU A 218 3.13 4.29 -8.48
C LEU A 218 2.63 3.98 -7.08
N GLY A 219 2.67 4.95 -6.17
CA GLY A 219 2.26 4.73 -4.81
C GLY A 219 1.78 5.98 -4.09
N LEU A 220 1.00 5.71 -3.06
CA LEU A 220 0.41 6.61 -2.09
C LEU A 220 0.90 6.18 -0.71
N MET A 221 1.28 7.15 0.11
CA MET A 221 1.50 6.95 1.54
C MET A 221 0.71 8.02 2.30
N VAL A 222 -0.04 7.62 3.32
CA VAL A 222 -0.79 8.52 4.19
C VAL A 222 -0.40 8.26 5.63
N ILE A 223 0.00 9.31 6.33
CA ILE A 223 0.37 9.30 7.75
C ILE A 223 -0.63 10.18 8.49
N VAL A 224 -1.27 9.65 9.54
CA VAL A 224 -2.26 10.37 10.36
C VAL A 224 -2.01 10.06 11.84
N GLY A 225 -2.04 11.08 12.69
CA GLY A 225 -2.00 10.94 14.14
C GLY A 225 -0.71 11.46 14.77
N SER A 226 -0.84 12.02 15.97
CA SER A 226 0.25 12.75 16.65
C SER A 226 1.42 11.86 17.07
N LYS A 227 1.21 10.54 17.28
CA LYS A 227 2.32 9.60 17.57
C LYS A 227 3.31 9.48 16.41
N LEU A 228 2.91 9.86 15.20
CA LEU A 228 3.68 9.71 13.97
C LEU A 228 4.31 11.03 13.52
N LYS A 229 4.34 12.06 14.38
CA LYS A 229 4.82 13.40 14.04
C LYS A 229 6.26 13.43 13.53
N VAL A 230 7.13 12.60 14.09
CA VAL A 230 8.52 12.46 13.62
C VAL A 230 8.57 12.06 12.13
N ILE A 231 7.72 11.13 11.71
CA ILE A 231 7.64 10.70 10.31
C ILE A 231 7.07 11.83 9.44
N MET A 232 6.02 12.50 9.92
CA MET A 232 5.39 13.62 9.19
C MET A 232 6.36 14.78 8.97
N ASP A 233 7.09 15.18 10.00
CA ASP A 233 8.05 16.28 9.93
C ASP A 233 9.20 15.93 8.97
N GLN A 234 9.72 14.69 9.03
CA GLN A 234 10.75 14.20 8.10
C GLN A 234 10.25 14.22 6.64
N LEU A 235 9.04 13.73 6.38
CA LEU A 235 8.44 13.72 5.04
C LEU A 235 8.25 15.13 4.49
N LEU A 236 7.74 16.04 5.33
CA LEU A 236 7.53 17.44 4.95
C LEU A 236 8.86 18.15 4.73
N GLU A 237 9.87 17.96 5.59
CA GLU A 237 11.21 18.55 5.43
C GLU A 237 11.86 18.10 4.11
N LEU A 238 11.80 16.81 3.79
CA LEU A 238 12.32 16.27 2.52
C LEU A 238 11.57 16.83 1.30
N SER A 239 10.29 17.17 1.46
CA SER A 239 9.46 17.76 0.40
C SER A 239 9.58 19.28 0.30
N THR A 240 9.98 19.97 1.38
CA THR A 240 10.29 21.39 1.32
C THR A 240 11.45 21.54 0.37
N ARG A 241 11.18 22.13 -0.80
CA ARG A 241 12.21 22.55 -1.75
C ARG A 241 13.30 23.21 -0.91
N LYS A 242 14.49 22.61 -0.81
CA LYS A 242 15.68 23.39 -0.50
C LYS A 242 15.62 24.53 -1.51
N LYS A 243 15.27 25.73 -1.04
CA LYS A 243 15.27 26.97 -1.83
C LYS A 243 16.72 27.20 -2.24
N LEU A 244 17.18 26.51 -3.26
CA LEU A 244 18.45 26.78 -3.89
C LEU A 244 18.22 27.92 -4.87
N HIS A 245 18.85 29.04 -4.52
CA HIS A 245 19.66 29.86 -5.42
C HIS A 245 19.26 29.92 -6.90
N ASN A 246 18.97 31.17 -7.28
CA ASN A 246 18.91 31.71 -8.62
C ASN A 246 17.75 31.19 -9.47
N ALA A 247 16.78 32.08 -9.64
CA ALA A 247 15.94 32.12 -10.81
C ALA A 247 16.79 31.84 -12.06
N ARG A 248 16.63 30.64 -12.60
CA ARG A 248 16.95 30.29 -13.98
C ARG A 248 15.71 29.62 -14.56
N ASP A 249 15.55 29.86 -15.86
CA ASP A 249 14.31 29.80 -16.61
C ASP A 249 13.38 28.63 -16.31
N ILE A 250 12.09 28.92 -16.43
CA ILE A 250 10.96 28.00 -16.29
C ILE A 250 11.24 26.77 -17.16
N THR A 251 11.76 25.72 -16.53
CA THR A 251 12.03 24.43 -17.17
C THR A 251 10.79 23.55 -16.93
N PRO A 252 10.19 22.96 -17.97
CA PRO A 252 9.04 22.08 -17.82
C PRO A 252 9.52 20.71 -17.35
N GLN A 253 9.98 20.60 -16.11
CA GLN A 253 10.29 19.31 -15.48
C GLN A 253 10.29 19.48 -13.96
N GLY A 254 9.26 18.93 -13.31
CA GLY A 254 9.09 18.91 -11.86
C GLY A 254 10.10 17.99 -11.17
N ARG A 255 11.38 18.36 -11.18
CA ARG A 255 12.42 17.69 -10.39
C ARG A 255 12.49 18.28 -8.99
N LEU A 256 12.31 17.42 -7.99
CA LEU A 256 12.57 17.75 -6.58
C LEU A 256 14.07 17.62 -6.27
N ALA A 257 14.54 18.38 -5.28
CA ALA A 257 15.94 18.41 -4.84
C ALA A 257 16.43 17.09 -4.20
N THR A 258 15.56 16.08 -4.05
CA THR A 258 15.87 14.74 -3.51
C THR A 258 16.42 13.76 -4.53
N ALA A 259 16.57 14.17 -5.80
CA ALA A 259 17.06 13.32 -6.91
C ALA A 259 18.41 12.61 -6.65
N ASN A 260 19.18 13.01 -5.64
CA ASN A 260 20.46 12.39 -5.30
C ASN A 260 20.38 11.29 -4.21
N THR A 261 19.37 11.28 -3.33
CA THR A 261 19.29 10.28 -2.24
C THR A 261 18.57 9.01 -2.67
N PHE A 262 17.54 9.14 -3.52
CA PHE A 262 16.82 8.01 -4.10
C PHE A 262 16.76 8.19 -5.62
N PRO A 263 17.84 7.82 -6.35
CA PRO A 263 17.86 7.89 -7.80
C PRO A 263 16.69 7.11 -8.41
N GLY A 264 16.03 7.69 -9.42
CA GLY A 264 14.90 7.05 -10.08
C GLY A 264 13.56 7.14 -9.33
N VAL A 265 13.51 7.78 -8.15
CA VAL A 265 12.27 8.02 -7.39
C VAL A 265 11.88 9.50 -7.44
N ILE A 266 10.61 9.76 -7.71
CA ILE A 266 9.99 11.09 -7.58
C ILE A 266 8.90 10.97 -6.52
N ALA A 267 8.94 11.81 -5.49
CA ALA A 267 7.97 11.77 -4.41
C ALA A 267 7.61 13.16 -3.91
N SER A 268 6.33 13.46 -3.76
CA SER A 268 5.84 14.75 -3.26
C SER A 268 5.01 14.52 -2.01
N ALA A 269 5.34 15.22 -0.92
CA ALA A 269 4.55 15.24 0.30
C ALA A 269 3.71 16.52 0.40
N SER A 270 2.56 16.42 1.03
CA SER A 270 1.64 17.54 1.29
C SER A 270 1.02 17.36 2.67
N SER A 271 1.02 18.43 3.47
CA SER A 271 0.28 18.46 4.73
C SER A 271 -1.22 18.48 4.45
N LEU A 272 -1.97 17.71 5.23
CA LEU A 272 -3.44 17.68 5.22
C LEU A 272 -4.03 18.27 6.52
N GLY A 273 -3.22 19.05 7.24
CA GLY A 273 -3.51 19.57 8.57
C GLY A 273 -2.34 19.34 9.52
N GLU A 274 -2.56 19.61 10.81
CA GLU A 274 -1.49 19.58 11.81
C GLU A 274 -0.92 18.17 12.05
N ASN A 275 -1.78 17.14 11.98
CA ASN A 275 -1.42 15.76 12.32
C ASN A 275 -1.65 14.80 11.15
N SER A 276 -1.48 15.26 9.91
CA SER A 276 -1.57 14.38 8.75
C SER A 276 -0.75 14.84 7.55
N VAL A 277 -0.17 13.87 6.84
CA VAL A 277 0.62 14.06 5.63
C VAL A 277 0.25 13.00 4.61
N MET A 278 0.12 13.42 3.36
CA MET A 278 -0.01 12.53 2.21
C MET A 278 1.23 12.66 1.32
N VAL A 279 1.74 11.52 0.84
CA VAL A 279 2.85 11.44 -0.10
C VAL A 279 2.39 10.66 -1.31
N ARG A 280 2.62 11.22 -2.50
CA ARG A 280 2.56 10.46 -3.76
C ARG A 280 3.97 10.23 -4.26
N PHE A 281 4.28 9.00 -4.64
CA PHE A 281 5.60 8.65 -5.15
C PHE A 281 5.49 7.75 -6.39
N CYS A 282 6.50 7.85 -7.25
CA CYS A 282 6.71 6.92 -8.35
C CYS A 282 8.19 6.59 -8.47
N GLY A 283 8.48 5.40 -9.01
CA GLY A 283 9.84 4.88 -9.14
C GLY A 283 10.06 4.24 -10.50
N GLN A 284 11.27 4.34 -11.05
CA GLN A 284 11.69 3.68 -12.29
C GLN A 284 11.92 2.18 -12.12
N ASP A 285 12.16 1.73 -10.89
CA ASP A 285 12.32 0.34 -10.49
C ASP A 285 11.75 0.12 -9.08
N VAL A 286 11.50 -1.16 -8.75
CA VAL A 286 10.83 -1.55 -7.50
C VAL A 286 11.78 -1.38 -6.32
N GLU A 287 13.06 -1.65 -6.53
CA GLU A 287 14.11 -1.63 -5.52
C GLU A 287 14.33 -0.20 -4.98
N ALA A 288 14.41 0.79 -5.86
CA ALA A 288 14.56 2.20 -5.50
C ALA A 288 13.31 2.73 -4.79
N ALA A 289 12.11 2.41 -5.29
CA ALA A 289 10.86 2.79 -4.64
C ALA A 289 10.73 2.15 -3.25
N MET A 290 11.08 0.87 -3.12
CA MET A 290 11.10 0.14 -1.86
C MET A 290 12.12 0.74 -0.87
N ALA A 291 13.32 1.08 -1.35
CA ALA A 291 14.34 1.74 -0.54
C ALA A 291 13.85 3.11 -0.01
N TYR A 292 13.16 3.88 -0.86
CA TYR A 292 12.51 5.13 -0.46
C TYR A 292 11.48 4.89 0.66
N VAL A 293 10.52 3.98 0.44
CA VAL A 293 9.47 3.68 1.44
C VAL A 293 10.06 3.19 2.77
N LYS A 294 11.07 2.31 2.72
CA LYS A 294 11.80 1.83 3.91
C LYS A 294 12.45 2.96 4.68
N ALA A 295 13.12 3.88 3.99
CA ALA A 295 13.80 5.00 4.62
C ALA A 295 12.81 5.99 5.25
N MET A 296 11.67 6.24 4.60
CA MET A 296 10.65 7.15 5.15
C MET A 296 9.93 6.57 6.36
N LEU A 297 9.81 5.24 6.44
CA LEU A 297 9.11 4.55 7.52
C LEU A 297 10.06 3.93 8.56
N GLU A 298 11.37 4.19 8.46
CA GLU A 298 12.36 3.72 9.44
C GLU A 298 12.02 4.11 10.89
N PRO A 299 11.49 5.32 11.18
CA PRO A 299 11.14 5.70 12.56
C PRO A 299 10.04 4.83 13.19
N LEU A 300 9.29 4.02 12.42
CA LEU A 300 8.34 3.05 12.99
C LEU A 300 8.99 2.05 13.93
N ARG A 301 10.30 1.80 13.79
CA ARG A 301 11.06 0.96 14.71
C ARG A 301 11.00 1.51 16.14
N GLU A 302 11.11 2.82 16.31
CA GLU A 302 11.11 3.47 17.63
C GLU A 302 9.69 3.77 18.13
N ILE A 303 8.67 3.71 17.25
CA ILE A 303 7.27 4.01 17.60
C ILE A 303 6.49 2.74 17.94
N ILE A 304 6.65 1.68 17.14
CA ILE A 304 5.90 0.42 17.26
C ILE A 304 6.79 -0.83 17.22
N GLY A 305 8.12 -0.68 17.26
CA GLY A 305 9.04 -1.82 17.31
C GLY A 305 9.15 -2.61 16.00
N PHE A 306 8.62 -2.09 14.88
CA PHE A 306 8.55 -2.79 13.60
C PHE A 306 9.41 -2.10 12.54
N THR A 307 10.14 -2.90 11.76
CA THR A 307 10.90 -2.42 10.60
C THR A 307 10.19 -2.87 9.30
N PRO A 308 9.66 -1.94 8.50
CA PRO A 308 8.94 -2.27 7.27
C PRO A 308 9.78 -3.01 6.22
N TYR A 309 9.11 -3.91 5.49
CA TYR A 309 9.61 -4.54 4.24
C TYR A 309 10.97 -5.28 4.35
N GLN A 310 11.28 -5.89 5.48
CA GLN A 310 12.44 -6.78 5.61
C GLN A 310 12.36 -8.00 4.68
N GLU A 311 13.51 -8.52 4.23
CA GLU A 311 13.58 -9.65 3.30
C GLU A 311 13.15 -11.00 3.92
N ASN A 312 13.21 -11.11 5.26
CA ASN A 312 12.82 -12.31 6.01
C ASN A 312 11.56 -12.00 6.83
N ARG A 313 10.38 -12.16 6.23
CA ARG A 313 9.06 -12.00 6.89
C ARG A 313 8.48 -13.31 7.40
#